data_AF-A0A6H0THA0-F1
#
_entry.id   AF-A0A6H0THA0-F1
#
_cell.length_a   1.000
_cell.length_b   1.000
_cell.length_c   1.000
_cell.angle_alpha   90.00
_cell.angle_beta   90.00
_cell.angle_gamma   90.00
#
_symmetry.space_group_name_H-M   'P 1'
#
loop_
_entity.id
_entity.type
_entity.pdbx_description
1 polymer ?
#
loop_
_entity_poly.entity_id
_entity_poly.type
_entity_poly.pdbx_seq_one_letter_code
_entity_poly.pdbx_strand_id
1 'polypeptide(L)' 'MLTAEWWYESIKNYYELDIYKKEDVKKYYSPLKKINEEQYKEIIGEPTEEPKDVE' A
#
# COMPACT_ATOMS: atom_id res chain seq x y z
N MET A 1 -9.71 -19.32 -3.38
CA MET A 1 -9.84 -17.95 -3.94
C MET A 1 -8.92 -17.06 -3.13
N LEU A 2 -8.14 -16.20 -3.77
CA LEU A 2 -7.29 -15.25 -3.04
C LEU A 2 -8.21 -14.20 -2.40
N THR A 3 -8.16 -14.06 -1.06
CA THR A 3 -8.96 -13.10 -0.31
C THR A 3 -8.31 -11.71 -0.35
N ALA A 4 -9.08 -10.66 -0.01
CA ALA A 4 -8.55 -9.30 0.10
C ALA A 4 -7.42 -9.21 1.15
N GLU A 5 -7.53 -9.97 2.25
CA GLU A 5 -6.50 -10.08 3.29
C GLU A 5 -5.18 -10.63 2.72
N TRP A 6 -5.25 -11.70 1.91
CA TRP A 6 -4.06 -12.28 1.30
C TRP A 6 -3.32 -11.31 0.38
N TRP A 7 -4.07 -10.52 -0.39
CA TRP A 7 -3.49 -9.49 -1.25
C TRP A 7 -2.78 -8.41 -0.45
N TYR A 8 -3.44 -7.91 0.60
CA TYR A 8 -2.86 -6.90 1.49
C TYR A 8 -1.56 -7.38 2.14
N GLU A 9 -1.55 -8.55 2.78
CA GLU A 9 -0.36 -9.09 3.44
C GLU A 9 0.79 -9.33 2.46
N SER A 10 0.47 -9.88 1.28
CA SER A 10 1.49 -10.12 0.24
C SER A 10 2.09 -8.81 -0.26
N ILE A 11 1.27 -7.83 -0.63
CA ILE A 11 1.74 -6.55 -1.16
C ILE A 11 2.56 -5.79 -0.11
N LYS A 12 2.14 -5.82 1.17
CA LYS A 12 2.88 -5.24 2.29
C LYS A 12 4.27 -5.87 2.41
N ASN A 13 4.34 -7.19 2.44
CA ASN A 13 5.61 -7.92 2.52
C ASN A 13 6.53 -7.59 1.32
N TYR A 14 6.00 -7.56 0.10
CA TYR A 14 6.78 -7.17 -1.07
C TYR A 14 7.27 -5.72 -1.03
N TYR A 15 6.50 -4.80 -0.43
CA TYR A 15 6.91 -3.42 -0.24
C TYR A 15 8.02 -3.30 0.82
N GLU A 16 7.89 -4.00 1.96
CA GLU A 16 8.91 -4.05 3.03
C GLU A 16 10.23 -4.68 2.56
N LEU A 17 10.16 -5.64 1.64
CA LEU A 17 11.34 -6.23 0.99
C LEU A 17 11.95 -5.37 -0.12
N ASP A 18 11.45 -4.14 -0.32
CA ASP A 18 11.87 -3.21 -1.38
C ASP A 18 11.63 -3.75 -2.81
N ILE A 19 10.86 -4.85 -2.96
CA ILE A 19 10.50 -5.48 -4.24
C ILE A 19 9.46 -4.63 -4.96
N TYR A 20 8.46 -4.12 -4.24
CA TYR A 20 7.46 -3.19 -4.78
C TYR A 20 7.78 -1.76 -4.39
N LYS A 21 7.60 -0.85 -5.34
CA LYS A 21 7.61 0.60 -5.09
C LYS A 21 6.18 1.12 -4.94
N LYS A 22 6.05 2.37 -4.48
CA LYS A 22 4.74 3.05 -4.32
C LYS A 22 3.87 2.94 -5.58
N GLU A 23 4.48 3.04 -6.76
CA GLU A 23 3.80 2.92 -8.05
C GLU A 23 3.23 1.51 -8.30
N ASP A 24 3.90 0.47 -7.80
CA ASP A 24 3.41 -0.92 -7.92
C ASP A 24 2.26 -1.16 -6.95
N VAL A 25 2.40 -0.73 -5.69
CA VAL A 25 1.31 -0.79 -4.69
C VAL A 25 0.08 -0.03 -5.21
N LYS A 26 0.27 1.11 -5.88
CA LYS A 26 -0.81 1.90 -6.46
C LYS A 26 -1.62 1.14 -7.49
N LYS A 27 -1.00 0.29 -8.33
CA LYS A 27 -1.71 -0.54 -9.32
C LYS A 27 -2.69 -1.50 -8.64
N TYR A 28 -2.32 -2.04 -7.48
CA TYR A 28 -3.17 -2.95 -6.69
C TYR A 28 -4.35 -2.23 -6.04
N TYR A 29 -4.18 -0.97 -5.65
CA TYR A 29 -5.28 -0.10 -5.23
C TYR A 29 -6.17 0.28 -6.43
N SER A 30 -5.58 0.85 -7.48
CA SER A 30 -6.26 1.29 -8.69
C SER A 30 -5.36 1.12 -9.91
N PRO A 31 -5.80 0.39 -10.96
CA PRO A 31 -7.18 -0.01 -11.26
C PRO A 31 -7.62 -1.36 -10.69
N LEU A 32 -6.73 -2.15 -10.07
CA LEU A 32 -7.01 -3.56 -9.76
C LEU A 32 -7.94 -3.79 -8.55
N LYS A 33 -8.13 -2.78 -7.68
CA LYS A 33 -9.00 -2.82 -6.49
C LYS A 33 -8.82 -4.08 -5.65
N LYS A 34 -7.58 -4.54 -5.49
CA LYS A 34 -7.18 -5.69 -4.65
C LYS A 34 -7.03 -5.30 -3.19
N ILE A 35 -6.63 -4.06 -2.96
CA ILE A 35 -6.53 -3.43 -1.65
C ILE A 35 -7.35 -2.14 -1.65
N ASN A 36 -7.79 -1.70 -0.48
CA ASN A 36 -8.50 -0.42 -0.32
C ASN A 36 -7.51 0.75 -0.09
N GLU A 37 -8.04 1.97 0.00
CA GLU A 37 -7.22 3.16 0.19
C GLU A 37 -6.48 3.16 1.55
N GLU A 38 -7.12 2.68 2.61
CA GLU A 38 -6.51 2.59 3.96
C GLU A 38 -5.30 1.66 3.95
N GLN A 39 -5.46 0.46 3.38
CA GLN A 39 -4.40 -0.52 3.18
C GLN A 39 -3.27 0.03 2.32
N TYR A 40 -3.59 0.76 1.24
CA TYR A 40 -2.59 1.40 0.39
C TYR A 40 -1.75 2.41 1.17
N LYS A 41 -2.39 3.31 1.93
CA LYS A 41 -1.71 4.32 2.77
C LYS A 41 -0.85 3.66 3.84
N GLU A 42 -1.34 2.61 4.47
CA GLU A 42 -0.61 1.85 5.49
C GLU A 42 0.64 1.16 4.92
N ILE A 43 0.54 0.55 3.73
CA ILE A 43 1.68 -0.13 3.09
C ILE A 43 2.77 0.88 2.73
N ILE A 44 2.42 1.98 2.07
CA ILE A 44 3.41 2.96 1.59
C ILE A 44 3.95 3.85 2.71
N GLY A 45 3.42 3.72 3.93
CA GLY A 45 3.75 4.57 5.07
C GLY A 45 3.38 6.04 4.84
N GLU A 46 2.41 6.33 3.97
CA GLU A 46 1.85 7.68 3.92
C GLU A 46 1.04 7.86 5.20
N PRO A 47 1.44 8.78 6.09
CA PRO A 47 0.60 9.09 7.22
C PRO A 47 -0.76 9.51 6.67
N THR A 48 -1.84 9.03 7.30
CA THR A 48 -3.20 9.46 6.99
C THR A 48 -3.41 10.97 7.17
N GLU A 49 -2.40 11.71 7.63
CA GLU A 49 -2.36 13.16 7.73
C GLU A 49 -0.98 13.69 7.31
N GLU A 50 -1.01 14.50 6.25
CA GLU A 50 -0.15 15.63 5.85
C GLU A 50 1.33 15.73 6.33
N PRO A 51 2.28 16.07 5.44
CA PRO A 51 3.60 16.52 5.86
C PRO A 51 3.51 17.92 6.47
N LYS A 52 3.92 18.07 7.74
CA LYS A 52 4.41 19.35 8.29
C LYS A 52 5.23 19.14 9.56
N ASP A 53 6.42 18.59 9.38
CA ASP A 53 7.56 19.10 10.13
C ASP A 53 8.21 20.15 9.21
N VAL A 54 8.42 21.38 9.71
CA VAL A 54 9.66 22.18 9.62
C VAL A 54 9.35 23.59 10.18
N GLU A 55 9.94 23.83 11.36
CA GLU A 55 10.40 25.11 11.95
C GLU A 55 9.40 26.12 12.54
#